data_AF-A0A6J8AQ89-F1
#
_entry.id   AF-A0A6J8AQ89-F1
#
_cell.length_a   1.000
_cell.length_b   1.000
_cell.length_c   1.000
_cell.angle_alpha   90.00
_cell.angle_beta   90.00
_cell.angle_gamma   90.00
#
_symmetry.space_group_name_H-M   'P 1'
#
loop_
_entity.id
_entity.type
_entity.pdbx_description
1 polymer ?
#
loop_
_entity_poly.entity_id
_entity_poly.type
_entity_poly.pdbx_seq_one_letter_code
_entity_poly.pdbx_strand_id
1 'polypeptide(L)'
;MVKLFCRMSDFIKDPVGLPVQRADSEEFIHNIQLGNTIGERDWAWETICFEKEQLQKCLQRKLDELQLLQSEHEDLKEQLDRNEQRTREVQSDLEKQMNNTQNVIKRLNAEKSRNKKLEQEMKNLKDLEGKVNDMTNKRYLLEQDISTLSNILLECRKELQEYKEELHTEKIKQKFLEQLHDMKDTALAKANGDNEKLKKKLSILADDGAVYPTGQDELIDNKRFKRKRLQECRYCHKALVPGQNTGTCYYHPRKPVHLHGNKDPKIKIWQCCGQEGKVEPEGCCQNTFHQPL
;
A
#
# COMPACT_ATOMS: atom_id res chain seq x y z
N MET A 1 -115.93 33.42 34.69
CA MET A 1 -114.62 33.89 34.20
C MET A 1 -113.69 34.25 35.37
N VAL A 2 -113.56 33.36 36.37
CA VAL A 2 -112.67 33.54 37.55
C VAL A 2 -112.24 32.14 38.02
N LYS A 3 -111.36 31.51 37.25
CA LYS A 3 -110.67 30.25 37.60
C LYS A 3 -109.34 30.26 36.85
N LEU A 4 -108.37 31.07 37.28
CA LEU A 4 -107.00 31.04 36.72
C LEU A 4 -105.97 31.85 37.52
N PHE A 5 -106.09 31.93 38.86
CA PHE A 5 -105.10 32.64 39.69
C PHE A 5 -104.51 31.84 40.86
N CYS A 6 -104.57 30.51 40.79
CA CYS A 6 -103.88 29.65 41.77
C CYS A 6 -103.07 28.59 41.04
N ARG A 7 -101.79 28.88 40.73
CA ARG A 7 -100.68 27.92 40.56
C ARG A 7 -99.42 28.55 39.94
N MET A 8 -98.94 29.66 40.49
CA MET A 8 -97.59 30.16 40.19
C MET A 8 -96.82 30.54 41.48
N SER A 9 -97.06 29.81 42.57
CA SER A 9 -96.63 30.21 43.92
C SER A 9 -95.28 29.65 44.37
N ASP A 10 -94.65 28.75 43.61
CA ASP A 10 -93.49 27.99 44.10
C ASP A 10 -92.12 28.49 43.61
N PHE A 11 -92.05 29.60 42.87
CA PHE A 11 -90.79 30.03 42.21
C PHE A 11 -90.28 31.45 42.52
N ILE A 12 -90.84 32.14 43.53
CA ILE A 12 -90.25 33.40 44.01
C ILE A 12 -89.60 33.13 45.38
N LYS A 13 -88.33 32.74 45.36
CA LYS A 13 -87.42 33.00 46.48
C LYS A 13 -86.74 34.33 46.19
N ASP A 14 -87.21 35.38 46.84
CA ASP A 14 -86.54 36.68 46.81
C ASP A 14 -85.27 36.62 47.68
N PRO A 15 -84.13 37.26 47.30
CA PRO A 15 -82.87 37.19 48.05
C PRO A 15 -82.84 38.06 49.31
N VAL A 16 -83.89 38.84 49.57
CA VAL A 16 -83.96 39.79 50.68
C VAL A 16 -84.98 39.26 51.66
N GLY A 17 -84.53 38.62 52.74
CA GLY A 17 -85.35 37.90 53.73
C GLY A 17 -86.35 38.77 54.50
N LEU A 18 -87.38 39.27 53.83
CA LEU A 18 -88.56 39.88 54.42
C LEU A 18 -89.73 38.88 54.36
N PRO A 19 -90.48 38.70 55.47
CA PRO A 19 -91.60 37.78 55.50
C PRO A 19 -92.76 38.35 54.69
N VAL A 20 -93.04 37.76 53.53
CA VAL A 20 -94.31 37.97 52.82
C VAL A 20 -95.38 37.23 53.63
N GLN A 21 -96.13 37.94 54.48
CA GLN A 21 -97.33 37.39 55.10
C GLN A 21 -98.33 37.07 53.99
N ARG A 22 -98.63 35.77 53.82
CA ARG A 22 -99.73 35.30 52.97
C ARG A 22 -101.03 35.72 53.64
N ALA A 23 -101.68 36.76 53.13
CA ALA A 23 -103.12 36.90 53.34
C ALA A 23 -103.81 35.88 52.44
N ASP A 24 -104.67 35.04 53.03
CA ASP A 24 -105.48 34.10 52.27
C ASP A 24 -106.29 34.88 51.23
N SER A 25 -106.15 34.51 49.95
CA SER A 25 -106.77 35.24 48.83
C SER A 25 -108.29 35.34 48.96
N GLU A 26 -108.91 34.42 49.70
CA GLU A 26 -110.35 34.45 50.01
C GLU A 26 -110.70 35.53 51.05
N GLU A 27 -109.84 35.77 52.04
CA GLU A 27 -110.05 36.76 53.11
C GLU A 27 -109.83 38.20 52.59
N PHE A 28 -108.89 38.39 51.67
CA PHE A 28 -108.65 39.68 51.01
C PHE A 28 -109.81 40.06 50.08
N ILE A 29 -110.33 39.12 49.27
CA ILE A 29 -111.49 39.36 48.40
C ILE A 29 -112.75 39.62 49.24
N HIS A 30 -112.92 38.90 50.35
CA HIS A 30 -114.02 39.10 51.30
C HIS A 30 -113.97 40.48 51.97
N ASN A 31 -112.79 40.99 52.33
CA ASN A 31 -112.62 42.34 52.89
C ASN A 31 -112.84 43.46 51.87
N ILE A 32 -112.49 43.28 50.59
CA ILE A 32 -112.84 44.25 49.53
C ILE A 32 -114.36 44.33 49.32
N GLN A 33 -115.05 43.19 49.42
CA GLN A 33 -116.51 43.14 49.33
C GLN A 33 -117.19 43.79 50.55
N LEU A 34 -116.60 43.65 51.75
CA LEU A 34 -117.14 44.18 53.01
C LEU A 34 -116.63 45.58 53.43
N GLY A 35 -115.66 46.17 52.72
CA GLY A 35 -115.18 47.53 53.02
C GLY A 35 -116.34 48.53 52.99
N ASN A 36 -116.65 49.12 54.15
CA ASN A 36 -117.86 49.93 54.36
C ASN A 36 -117.68 51.39 53.92
N THR A 37 -116.53 51.75 53.33
CA THR A 37 -116.30 53.07 52.74
C THR A 37 -115.58 52.97 51.39
N ILE A 38 -115.86 53.94 50.50
CA ILE A 38 -115.30 54.00 49.14
C ILE A 38 -113.76 53.98 49.16
N GLY A 39 -113.13 54.61 50.17
CA GLY A 39 -111.67 54.69 50.29
C GLY A 39 -110.96 53.36 50.55
N GLU A 40 -111.58 52.39 51.22
CA GLU A 40 -110.97 51.07 51.46
C GLU A 40 -110.92 50.21 50.19
N ARG A 41 -111.91 50.38 49.31
CA ARG A 41 -111.96 49.70 48.01
C ARG A 41 -110.96 50.31 47.02
N ASP A 42 -110.84 51.64 47.00
CA ASP A 42 -109.87 52.32 46.14
C ASP A 42 -108.43 51.95 46.52
N TRP A 43 -108.11 51.93 47.83
CA TRP A 43 -106.79 51.50 48.32
C TRP A 43 -106.46 50.03 47.96
N ALA A 44 -107.44 49.13 48.06
CA ALA A 44 -107.25 47.73 47.67
C ALA A 44 -107.04 47.57 46.14
N TRP A 45 -107.76 48.33 45.31
CA TRP A 45 -107.55 48.34 43.86
C TRP A 45 -106.20 48.93 43.46
N GLU A 46 -105.75 50.00 44.12
CA GLU A 46 -104.42 50.57 43.92
C GLU A 46 -103.31 49.57 44.27
N THR A 47 -103.48 48.84 45.37
CA THR A 47 -102.54 47.78 45.81
C THR A 47 -102.47 46.65 44.78
N ILE A 48 -103.61 46.16 44.28
CA ILE A 48 -103.65 45.12 43.23
C ILE A 48 -103.00 45.63 41.94
N CYS A 49 -103.26 46.88 41.54
CA CYS A 49 -102.65 47.47 40.34
C CYS A 49 -101.12 47.58 40.49
N PHE A 50 -100.65 48.00 41.67
CA PHE A 50 -99.24 48.08 41.98
C PHE A 50 -98.57 46.70 41.96
N GLU A 51 -99.15 45.69 42.63
CA GLU A 51 -98.64 44.32 42.62
C GLU A 51 -98.59 43.71 41.22
N LYS A 52 -99.62 43.95 40.40
CA LYS A 52 -99.65 43.53 38.99
C LYS A 52 -98.51 44.17 38.20
N GLU A 53 -98.25 45.46 38.39
CA GLU A 53 -97.15 46.16 37.70
C GLU A 53 -95.78 45.62 38.15
N GLN A 54 -95.60 45.33 39.44
CA GLN A 54 -94.36 44.73 39.95
C GLN A 54 -94.14 43.32 39.40
N LEU A 55 -95.19 42.48 39.35
CA LEU A 55 -95.14 41.16 38.75
C LEU A 55 -94.83 41.23 37.26
N GLN A 56 -95.41 42.19 36.53
CA GLN A 56 -95.11 42.39 35.11
C GLN A 56 -93.64 42.80 34.89
N LYS A 57 -93.09 43.69 35.72
CA LYS A 57 -91.66 44.06 35.69
C LYS A 57 -90.76 42.87 36.05
N CYS A 58 -91.17 42.03 37.00
CA CYS A 58 -90.44 40.82 37.36
C CYS A 58 -90.43 39.80 36.21
N LEU A 59 -91.59 39.56 35.60
CA LEU A 59 -91.73 38.67 34.45
C LEU A 59 -90.89 39.15 33.26
N GLN A 60 -90.90 40.45 32.97
CA GLN A 60 -90.08 41.01 31.89
C GLN A 60 -88.58 40.80 32.14
N ARG A 61 -88.09 41.09 33.36
CA ARG A 61 -86.70 40.80 33.72
C ARG A 61 -86.33 39.33 33.54
N LYS A 62 -87.23 38.41 33.91
CA LYS A 62 -87.01 36.97 33.71
C LYS A 62 -87.03 36.56 32.24
N LEU A 63 -87.86 37.21 31.41
CA LEU A 63 -87.85 37.00 29.97
C LEU A 63 -86.52 37.47 29.35
N ASP A 64 -86.05 38.65 29.75
CA ASP A 64 -84.78 39.22 29.26
C ASP A 64 -83.58 38.35 29.69
N GLU A 65 -83.56 37.88 30.95
CA GLU A 65 -82.57 36.91 31.45
C GLU A 65 -82.56 35.61 30.63
N LEU A 66 -83.74 35.05 30.32
CA LEU A 66 -83.85 33.83 29.52
C LEU A 66 -83.37 34.03 28.08
N GLN A 67 -83.66 35.18 27.48
CA GLN A 67 -83.18 35.51 26.14
C GLN A 67 -81.65 35.65 26.10
N LEU A 68 -81.06 36.27 27.12
CA LEU A 68 -79.60 36.37 27.24
C LEU A 68 -78.96 34.98 27.39
N LEU A 69 -79.48 34.15 28.30
CA LEU A 69 -78.99 32.79 28.50
C LEU A 69 -79.13 31.93 27.23
N GLN A 70 -80.19 32.14 26.45
CA GLN A 70 -80.36 31.44 25.17
C GLN A 70 -79.26 31.84 24.17
N SER A 71 -78.94 33.14 24.06
CA SER A 71 -77.83 33.61 23.22
C SER A 71 -76.49 33.05 23.67
N GLU A 72 -76.20 33.05 24.98
CA GLU A 72 -74.96 32.49 25.54
C GLU A 72 -74.85 30.98 25.27
N HIS A 73 -75.96 30.24 25.36
CA HIS A 73 -76.00 28.82 25.04
C HIS A 73 -75.72 28.57 23.55
N GLU A 74 -76.25 29.38 22.65
CA GLU A 74 -75.97 29.30 21.21
C GLU A 74 -74.49 29.57 20.91
N ASP A 75 -73.89 30.60 21.51
CA ASP A 75 -72.46 30.90 21.38
C ASP A 75 -71.57 29.76 21.89
N LEU A 76 -71.90 29.19 23.05
CA LEU A 76 -71.18 28.06 23.64
C LEU A 76 -71.31 26.81 22.77
N LYS A 77 -72.47 26.59 22.16
CA LYS A 77 -72.69 25.47 21.23
C LYS A 77 -71.83 25.62 19.98
N GLU A 78 -71.75 26.81 19.38
CA GLU A 78 -70.84 27.04 18.26
C GLU A 78 -69.37 26.85 18.64
N GLN A 79 -68.97 27.27 19.83
CA GLN A 79 -67.62 27.04 20.33
C GLN A 79 -67.33 25.55 20.51
N LEU A 80 -68.29 24.77 21.00
CA LEU A 80 -68.17 23.32 21.11
C LEU A 80 -67.98 22.68 19.72
N ASP A 81 -68.82 23.03 18.74
CA ASP A 81 -68.72 22.50 17.38
C ASP A 81 -67.35 22.82 16.74
N ARG A 82 -66.84 24.05 16.94
CA ARG A 82 -65.50 24.46 16.49
C ARG A 82 -64.39 23.65 17.16
N ASN A 83 -64.52 23.38 18.46
CA ASN A 83 -63.54 22.59 19.20
C ASN A 83 -63.56 21.12 18.79
N GLU A 84 -64.74 20.52 18.60
CA GLU A 84 -64.87 19.15 18.09
C GLU A 84 -64.26 18.98 16.70
N GLN A 85 -64.45 19.97 15.83
CA GLN A 85 -63.80 19.99 14.51
C GLN A 85 -62.27 20.04 14.64
N ARG A 86 -61.74 20.93 15.48
CA ARG A 86 -60.29 21.03 15.74
C ARG A 86 -59.73 19.72 16.32
N THR A 87 -60.45 19.08 17.23
CA THR A 87 -60.04 17.79 17.80
C THR A 87 -59.94 16.72 16.73
N ARG A 88 -60.91 16.64 15.80
CA ARG A 88 -60.87 15.70 14.66
C ARG A 88 -59.69 15.96 13.73
N GLU A 89 -59.40 17.22 13.43
CA GLU A 89 -58.26 17.59 12.59
C GLU A 89 -56.93 17.19 13.24
N VAL A 90 -56.75 17.51 14.52
CA VAL A 90 -55.54 17.13 15.29
C VAL A 90 -55.38 15.61 15.37
N GLN A 91 -56.47 14.87 15.56
CA GLN A 91 -56.43 13.40 15.56
C GLN A 91 -55.98 12.83 14.20
N SER A 92 -56.55 13.34 13.10
CA SER A 92 -56.13 12.94 11.75
C SER A 92 -54.65 13.22 11.50
N ASP A 93 -54.15 14.38 11.93
CA ASP A 93 -52.75 14.74 11.72
C ASP A 93 -51.81 13.93 12.60
N LEU A 94 -52.21 13.60 13.83
CA LEU A 94 -51.47 12.69 14.69
C LEU A 94 -51.34 11.30 14.07
N GLU A 95 -52.42 10.75 13.50
CA GLU A 95 -52.40 9.46 12.81
C GLU A 95 -51.46 9.47 11.59
N LYS A 96 -51.50 10.54 10.79
CA LYS A 96 -50.56 10.71 9.66
C LYS A 96 -49.12 10.75 10.13
N GLN A 97 -48.83 11.51 11.20
CA GLN A 97 -47.49 11.58 11.78
C GLN A 97 -47.02 10.22 12.30
N MET A 98 -47.86 9.49 13.03
CA MET A 98 -47.55 8.15 13.53
C MET A 98 -47.22 7.18 12.38
N ASN A 99 -48.03 7.17 11.32
CA ASN A 99 -47.79 6.34 10.14
C ASN A 99 -46.46 6.70 9.45
N ASN A 100 -46.17 7.99 9.31
CA ASN A 100 -44.90 8.47 8.76
C ASN A 100 -43.71 8.04 9.62
N THR A 101 -43.79 8.24 10.95
CA THR A 101 -42.73 7.82 11.88
C THR A 101 -42.51 6.31 11.81
N GLN A 102 -43.57 5.51 11.75
CA GLN A 102 -43.45 4.06 11.63
C GLN A 102 -42.79 3.62 10.32
N ASN A 103 -43.09 4.31 9.21
CA ASN A 103 -42.42 4.08 7.93
C ASN A 103 -40.94 4.45 7.96
N VAL A 104 -40.58 5.57 8.61
CA VAL A 104 -39.18 5.96 8.82
C VAL A 104 -38.44 4.92 9.64
N ILE A 105 -39.03 4.43 10.74
CA ILE A 105 -38.45 3.37 11.58
C ILE A 105 -38.20 2.09 10.76
N LYS A 106 -39.16 1.67 9.92
CA LYS A 106 -38.99 0.50 9.04
C LYS A 106 -37.80 0.69 8.10
N ARG A 107 -37.65 1.87 7.49
CA ARG A 107 -36.51 2.19 6.61
C ARG A 107 -35.18 2.18 7.36
N LEU A 108 -35.13 2.80 8.54
CA LEU A 108 -33.93 2.82 9.39
C LEU A 108 -33.49 1.41 9.82
N ASN A 109 -34.43 0.52 10.13
CA ASN A 109 -34.11 -0.87 10.47
C ASN A 109 -33.56 -1.66 9.26
N ALA A 110 -34.06 -1.39 8.06
CA ALA A 110 -33.53 -1.98 6.83
C ALA A 110 -32.11 -1.48 6.52
N GLU A 111 -31.87 -0.17 6.66
CA GLU A 111 -30.55 0.46 6.56
C GLU A 111 -29.56 -0.13 7.58
N LYS A 112 -29.95 -0.25 8.85
CA LYS A 112 -29.12 -0.86 9.89
C LYS A 112 -28.72 -2.30 9.55
N SER A 113 -29.64 -3.07 8.97
CA SER A 113 -29.35 -4.43 8.50
C SER A 113 -28.38 -4.44 7.32
N ARG A 114 -28.48 -3.48 6.39
CA ARG A 114 -27.52 -3.33 5.28
C ARG A 114 -26.13 -2.94 5.79
N ASN A 115 -26.04 -2.01 6.73
CA ASN A 115 -24.76 -1.58 7.29
C ASN A 115 -24.02 -2.72 7.98
N LYS A 116 -24.73 -3.59 8.72
CA LYS A 116 -24.12 -4.81 9.29
C LYS A 116 -23.52 -5.73 8.22
N LYS A 117 -24.15 -5.86 7.05
CA LYS A 117 -23.61 -6.66 5.94
C LYS A 117 -22.35 -6.02 5.37
N LEU A 118 -22.38 -4.70 5.15
CA LEU A 118 -21.21 -3.95 4.67
C LEU A 118 -20.04 -4.00 5.65
N GLU A 119 -20.29 -3.91 6.96
CA GLU A 119 -19.27 -4.09 8.00
C GLU A 119 -18.61 -5.47 7.93
N GLN A 120 -19.41 -6.51 7.72
CA GLN A 120 -18.89 -7.88 7.56
C GLN A 120 -18.09 -8.03 6.26
N GLU A 121 -18.55 -7.46 5.14
CA GLU A 121 -17.82 -7.45 3.86
C GLU A 121 -16.48 -6.72 3.99
N MET A 122 -16.47 -5.57 4.67
CA MET A 122 -15.26 -4.80 4.97
C MET A 122 -14.24 -5.62 5.78
N LYS A 123 -14.71 -6.37 6.78
CA LYS A 123 -13.86 -7.28 7.53
C LYS A 123 -13.27 -8.37 6.64
N ASN A 124 -14.10 -8.99 5.80
CA ASN A 124 -13.64 -10.03 4.86
C ASN A 124 -12.59 -9.50 3.88
N LEU A 125 -12.77 -8.27 3.37
CA LEU A 125 -11.81 -7.61 2.49
C LEU A 125 -10.48 -7.37 3.19
N LYS A 126 -10.50 -6.92 4.44
CA LYS A 126 -9.27 -6.73 5.24
C LYS A 126 -8.52 -8.05 5.47
N ASP A 127 -9.24 -9.14 5.73
CA ASP A 127 -8.63 -10.47 5.87
C ASP A 127 -8.01 -10.95 4.54
N LEU A 128 -8.65 -10.65 3.41
CA LEU A 128 -8.10 -10.95 2.08
C LEU A 128 -6.88 -10.09 1.75
N GLU A 129 -6.89 -8.80 2.09
CA GLU A 129 -5.75 -7.89 1.94
C GLU A 129 -4.53 -8.43 2.70
N GLY A 130 -4.73 -8.90 3.94
CA GLY A 130 -3.68 -9.58 4.71
C GLY A 130 -3.09 -10.80 3.97
N LYS A 131 -3.95 -11.67 3.43
CA LYS A 131 -3.49 -12.84 2.66
C LYS A 131 -2.74 -12.45 1.38
N VAL A 132 -3.19 -11.43 0.67
CA VAL A 132 -2.53 -10.94 -0.55
C VAL A 132 -1.14 -10.39 -0.21
N ASN A 133 -1.02 -9.64 0.88
CA ASN A 133 0.28 -9.15 1.35
C ASN A 133 1.22 -10.31 1.71
N ASP A 134 0.73 -11.32 2.42
CA ASP A 134 1.51 -12.53 2.73
C ASP A 134 1.98 -13.27 1.47
N MET A 135 1.11 -13.43 0.48
CA MET A 135 1.48 -14.05 -0.79
C MET A 135 2.49 -13.22 -1.58
N THR A 136 2.37 -11.89 -1.53
CA THR A 136 3.30 -10.97 -2.20
C THR A 136 4.68 -11.06 -1.56
N ASN A 137 4.76 -11.10 -0.23
CA ASN A 137 6.01 -11.29 0.50
C ASN A 137 6.66 -12.65 0.19
N LYS A 138 5.87 -13.73 0.18
CA LYS A 138 6.36 -15.07 -0.22
C LYS A 138 6.90 -15.08 -1.64
N ARG A 139 6.19 -14.45 -2.57
CA ARG A 139 6.63 -14.33 -3.96
C ARG A 139 7.96 -13.59 -4.06
N TYR A 140 8.12 -12.48 -3.35
CA TYR A 140 9.37 -11.72 -3.33
C TYR A 140 10.55 -12.58 -2.86
N LEU A 141 10.37 -13.36 -1.78
CA LEU A 141 11.41 -14.28 -1.29
C LEU A 141 11.74 -15.36 -2.32
N LEU A 142 10.74 -15.95 -2.97
CA LEU A 142 10.97 -16.95 -4.03
C LEU A 142 11.70 -16.36 -5.24
N GLU A 143 11.40 -15.10 -5.62
CA GLU A 143 12.13 -14.40 -6.68
C GLU A 143 13.61 -14.18 -6.30
N GLN A 144 13.88 -13.89 -5.02
CA GLN A 144 15.25 -13.79 -4.50
C GLN A 144 15.99 -15.14 -4.53
N ASP A 145 15.33 -16.22 -4.13
CA ASP A 145 15.88 -17.58 -4.17
C ASP A 145 16.20 -18.00 -5.62
N ILE A 146 15.29 -17.73 -6.57
CA ILE A 146 15.49 -18.01 -7.99
C ILE A 146 16.69 -17.24 -8.55
N SER A 147 16.84 -15.96 -8.19
CA SER A 147 18.00 -15.15 -8.59
C SER A 147 19.31 -15.75 -8.07
N THR A 148 19.31 -16.18 -6.80
CA THR A 148 20.47 -16.82 -6.16
C THR A 148 20.84 -18.14 -6.85
N LEU A 149 19.87 -19.02 -7.08
CA LEU A 149 20.08 -20.28 -7.80
C LEU A 149 20.56 -20.05 -9.24
N SER A 150 20.07 -19.02 -9.91
CA SER A 150 20.52 -18.67 -11.27
C SER A 150 21.99 -18.27 -11.30
N ASN A 151 22.47 -17.53 -10.29
CA ASN A 151 23.88 -17.18 -10.15
C ASN A 151 24.75 -18.42 -9.87
N ILE A 152 24.31 -19.30 -8.96
CA ILE A 152 25.02 -20.55 -8.67
C ILE A 152 25.11 -21.42 -9.94
N LEU A 153 24.03 -21.54 -10.71
CA LEU A 153 24.05 -22.29 -11.98
C LEU A 153 25.01 -21.67 -13.01
N LEU A 154 25.14 -20.34 -13.04
CA LEU A 154 26.11 -19.67 -13.90
C LEU A 154 27.55 -19.96 -13.46
N GLU A 155 27.82 -19.96 -12.16
CA GLU A 155 29.13 -20.33 -11.61
C GLU A 155 29.47 -21.79 -11.90
N CYS A 156 28.57 -22.74 -11.62
CA CYS A 156 28.77 -24.15 -11.94
C CYS A 156 29.01 -24.39 -13.44
N ARG A 157 28.35 -23.61 -14.31
CA ARG A 157 28.59 -23.68 -15.77
C ARG A 157 29.99 -23.21 -16.14
N LYS A 158 30.52 -22.18 -15.48
CA LYS A 158 31.90 -21.70 -15.69
C LYS A 158 32.91 -22.72 -15.20
N GLU A 159 32.75 -23.24 -13.98
CA GLU A 159 33.63 -24.28 -13.43
C GLU A 159 33.65 -25.54 -14.30
N LEU A 160 32.49 -25.96 -14.81
CA LEU A 160 32.40 -27.09 -15.73
C LEU A 160 33.13 -26.81 -17.06
N GLN A 161 33.09 -25.58 -17.54
CA GLN A 161 33.79 -25.18 -18.76
C GLN A 161 35.31 -25.19 -18.54
N GLU A 162 35.79 -24.63 -17.43
CA GLU A 162 37.20 -24.65 -17.03
C GLU A 162 37.71 -26.09 -16.89
N TYR A 163 36.96 -26.96 -16.21
CA TYR A 163 37.31 -28.37 -16.07
C TYR A 163 37.42 -29.09 -17.43
N LYS A 164 36.52 -28.79 -18.37
CA LYS A 164 36.58 -29.36 -19.73
C LYS A 164 37.82 -28.89 -20.48
N GLU A 165 38.21 -27.63 -20.34
CA GLU A 165 39.41 -27.05 -20.95
C GLU A 165 40.70 -27.64 -20.36
N GLU A 166 40.75 -27.79 -19.04
CA GLU A 166 41.84 -28.47 -18.34
C GLU A 166 41.97 -29.92 -18.79
N LEU A 167 40.86 -30.67 -18.82
CA LEU A 167 40.84 -32.05 -19.27
C LEU A 167 41.28 -32.18 -20.74
N HIS A 168 40.88 -31.23 -21.60
CA HIS A 168 41.32 -31.19 -22.99
C HIS A 168 42.83 -30.96 -23.10
N THR A 169 43.36 -30.01 -22.32
CA THR A 169 44.78 -29.71 -22.27
C THR A 169 45.59 -30.91 -21.76
N GLU A 170 45.10 -31.60 -20.73
CA GLU A 170 45.77 -32.78 -20.18
C GLU A 170 45.76 -33.95 -21.16
N LYS A 171 44.66 -34.16 -21.90
CA LYS A 171 44.61 -35.13 -23.00
C LYS A 171 45.62 -34.81 -24.11
N ILE A 172 45.84 -33.53 -24.42
CA ILE A 172 46.87 -33.11 -25.39
C ILE A 172 48.26 -33.42 -24.85
N LYS A 173 48.55 -33.11 -23.57
CA LYS A 173 49.84 -33.44 -22.95
C LYS A 173 50.12 -34.94 -22.96
N GLN A 174 49.12 -35.77 -22.63
CA GLN A 174 49.26 -37.23 -22.69
C GLN A 174 49.64 -37.70 -24.09
N LYS A 175 48.98 -37.19 -25.14
CA LYS A 175 49.35 -37.49 -26.54
C LYS A 175 50.78 -37.07 -26.88
N PHE A 176 51.24 -35.90 -26.40
CA PHE A 176 52.63 -35.47 -26.61
C PHE A 176 53.63 -36.36 -25.87
N LEU A 177 53.32 -36.79 -24.65
CA LEU A 177 54.15 -37.72 -23.89
C LEU A 177 54.24 -39.07 -24.61
N GLU A 178 53.13 -39.60 -25.12
CA GLU A 178 53.10 -40.82 -25.94
C GLU A 178 54.03 -40.66 -27.17
N GLN A 179 53.92 -39.55 -27.90
CA GLN A 179 54.82 -39.26 -29.03
C GLN A 179 56.30 -39.16 -28.62
N LEU A 180 56.62 -38.56 -27.48
CA LEU A 180 57.98 -38.48 -26.96
C LEU A 180 58.53 -39.86 -26.60
N HIS A 181 57.70 -40.74 -26.04
CA HIS A 181 58.05 -42.13 -25.79
C HIS A 181 58.35 -42.88 -27.11
N ASP A 182 57.49 -42.75 -28.12
CA ASP A 182 57.71 -43.34 -29.44
C ASP A 182 59.00 -42.82 -30.10
N MET A 183 59.26 -41.51 -30.00
CA MET A 183 60.50 -40.90 -30.50
C MET A 183 61.74 -41.40 -29.76
N LYS A 184 61.64 -41.58 -28.44
CA LYS A 184 62.74 -42.13 -27.64
C LYS A 184 63.03 -43.58 -28.03
N ASP A 185 62.00 -44.39 -28.21
CA ASP A 185 62.14 -45.81 -28.57
C ASP A 185 62.70 -45.98 -29.98
N THR A 186 62.24 -45.16 -30.94
CA THR A 186 62.81 -45.14 -32.30
C THR A 186 64.26 -44.63 -32.32
N ALA A 187 64.60 -43.62 -31.51
CA ALA A 187 65.98 -43.15 -31.37
C ALA A 187 66.90 -44.21 -30.75
N LEU A 188 66.43 -44.93 -29.72
CA LEU A 188 67.12 -46.06 -29.11
C LEU A 188 67.32 -47.21 -30.11
N ALA A 189 66.28 -47.57 -30.86
CA ALA A 189 66.37 -48.61 -31.90
C ALA A 189 67.39 -48.22 -32.99
N LYS A 190 67.38 -46.96 -33.44
CA LYS A 190 68.37 -46.43 -34.39
C LYS A 190 69.79 -46.46 -33.81
N ALA A 191 69.97 -45.99 -32.59
CA ALA A 191 71.27 -45.99 -31.92
C ALA A 191 71.83 -47.41 -31.75
N ASN A 192 70.98 -48.38 -31.39
CA ASN A 192 71.35 -49.79 -31.30
C ASN A 192 71.72 -50.36 -32.68
N GLY A 193 70.92 -50.08 -33.72
CA GLY A 193 71.24 -50.51 -35.08
C GLY A 193 72.53 -49.87 -35.64
N ASP A 194 72.80 -48.61 -35.32
CA ASP A 194 74.03 -47.93 -35.70
C ASP A 194 75.24 -48.46 -34.90
N ASN A 195 75.06 -48.82 -33.63
CA ASN A 195 76.07 -49.49 -32.81
C ASN A 195 76.40 -50.89 -33.37
N GLU A 196 75.40 -51.68 -33.79
CA GLU A 196 75.64 -52.95 -34.48
C GLU A 196 76.41 -52.78 -35.80
N LYS A 197 76.08 -51.76 -36.59
CA LYS A 197 76.85 -51.42 -37.80
C LYS A 197 78.29 -51.01 -37.46
N LEU A 198 78.48 -50.25 -36.39
CA LEU A 198 79.81 -49.83 -35.93
C LEU A 198 80.64 -51.04 -35.47
N LYS A 199 80.03 -51.95 -34.69
CA LYS A 199 80.65 -53.23 -34.29
C LYS A 199 81.06 -54.07 -35.51
N LYS A 200 80.20 -54.17 -36.53
CA LYS A 200 80.55 -54.84 -37.79
C LYS A 200 81.74 -54.17 -38.51
N LYS A 201 81.75 -52.84 -38.61
CA LYS A 201 82.87 -52.08 -39.22
C LYS A 201 84.18 -52.23 -38.45
N LEU A 202 84.12 -52.22 -37.11
CA LEU A 202 85.29 -52.44 -36.26
C LEU A 202 85.80 -53.88 -36.34
N SER A 203 84.92 -54.87 -36.50
CA SER A 203 85.30 -56.27 -36.77
C SER A 203 86.03 -56.40 -38.10
N ILE A 204 85.58 -55.71 -39.14
CA ILE A 204 86.24 -55.70 -40.46
C ILE A 204 87.64 -55.07 -40.39
N LEU A 205 87.80 -54.00 -39.60
CA LEU A 205 89.11 -53.37 -39.37
C LEU A 205 90.03 -54.19 -38.45
N ALA A 206 89.49 -55.14 -37.68
CA ALA A 206 90.28 -56.04 -36.84
C ALA A 206 90.81 -57.27 -37.61
N ASP A 207 90.22 -57.60 -38.76
CA ASP A 207 90.57 -58.78 -39.56
C ASP A 207 91.61 -58.49 -40.67
N ASP A 208 91.89 -57.22 -40.99
CA ASP A 208 92.98 -56.87 -41.90
C ASP A 208 94.26 -56.54 -41.11
N GLY A 209 95.06 -57.58 -40.89
CA GLY A 209 96.41 -57.46 -40.35
C GLY A 209 97.30 -56.58 -41.24
N ALA A 210 97.64 -55.39 -40.75
CA ALA A 210 98.77 -54.61 -41.24
C ALA A 210 99.55 -53.99 -40.07
N VAL A 211 100.83 -54.29 -40.05
CA VAL A 211 101.83 -53.85 -39.07
C VAL A 211 102.15 -52.35 -39.25
N TYR A 212 102.35 -51.69 -38.09
CA TYR A 212 102.74 -50.29 -37.84
C TYR A 212 103.85 -49.69 -38.72
N PRO A 213 103.97 -48.34 -38.73
CA PRO A 213 105.14 -47.77 -38.04
C PRO A 213 104.87 -46.49 -37.22
N THR A 214 105.78 -46.31 -36.27
CA THR A 214 106.05 -45.16 -35.39
C THR A 214 106.55 -43.90 -36.13
N GLY A 215 106.27 -42.72 -35.56
CA GLY A 215 106.94 -41.44 -35.84
C GLY A 215 105.98 -40.25 -35.68
N GLN A 216 105.92 -39.61 -34.51
CA GLN A 216 106.66 -38.40 -34.07
C GLN A 216 106.09 -37.08 -34.61
N ASP A 217 105.94 -36.12 -33.68
CA ASP A 217 105.79 -34.67 -33.88
C ASP A 217 104.44 -34.23 -34.48
N GLU A 218 103.71 -33.21 -34.00
CA GLU A 218 104.05 -32.02 -33.23
C GLU A 218 102.72 -31.33 -32.81
N LEU A 219 102.77 -30.58 -31.71
CA LEU A 219 102.07 -29.31 -31.48
C LEU A 219 100.66 -29.10 -32.09
N ILE A 220 99.62 -29.14 -31.26
CA ILE A 220 98.70 -27.98 -31.19
C ILE A 220 98.39 -27.63 -29.73
N ASP A 221 98.91 -26.46 -29.43
CA ASP A 221 98.81 -25.65 -28.25
C ASP A 221 97.37 -25.28 -27.83
N ASN A 222 97.25 -25.00 -26.54
CA ASN A 222 96.21 -24.24 -25.86
C ASN A 222 95.29 -23.38 -26.74
N LYS A 223 94.00 -23.73 -26.80
CA LYS A 223 92.94 -22.70 -26.81
C LYS A 223 91.80 -23.07 -25.88
N ARG A 224 92.05 -22.80 -24.60
CA ARG A 224 91.06 -22.25 -23.67
C ARG A 224 90.21 -21.24 -24.45
N PHE A 225 88.99 -21.61 -24.85
CA PHE A 225 88.05 -20.63 -25.38
C PHE A 225 87.81 -19.63 -24.25
N LYS A 226 88.51 -18.50 -24.31
CA LYS A 226 88.11 -17.28 -23.59
C LYS A 226 86.65 -17.10 -23.99
N ARG A 227 85.72 -17.31 -23.05
CA ARG A 227 84.34 -16.84 -23.22
C ARG A 227 84.47 -15.36 -23.55
N LYS A 228 84.31 -14.99 -24.83
CA LYS A 228 84.06 -13.60 -25.18
C LYS A 228 82.82 -13.26 -24.38
N ARG A 229 82.94 -12.33 -23.41
CA ARG A 229 81.77 -11.81 -22.72
C ARG A 229 80.82 -11.38 -23.83
N LEU A 230 79.61 -11.94 -23.85
CA LEU A 230 78.56 -11.46 -24.72
C LEU A 230 78.40 -9.97 -24.36
N GLN A 231 78.68 -9.07 -25.31
CA GLN A 231 78.39 -7.66 -25.09
C GLN A 231 76.88 -7.53 -25.08
N GLU A 232 76.32 -6.82 -24.11
CA GLU A 232 74.89 -6.55 -24.11
C GLU A 232 74.61 -5.31 -24.96
N CYS A 233 73.41 -5.22 -25.54
CA CYS A 233 73.00 -3.99 -26.19
C CYS A 233 72.80 -2.88 -25.15
N ARG A 234 73.37 -1.71 -25.36
CA ARG A 234 73.25 -0.52 -24.49
C ARG A 234 71.80 -0.12 -24.19
N TYR A 235 70.89 -0.41 -25.11
CA TYR A 235 69.53 0.10 -25.07
C TYR A 235 68.48 -0.96 -24.68
N CYS A 236 68.59 -2.18 -25.21
CA CYS A 236 67.62 -3.25 -24.93
C CYS A 236 68.16 -4.35 -24.01
N HIS A 237 69.43 -4.25 -23.59
CA HIS A 237 70.11 -5.18 -22.68
C HIS A 237 70.13 -6.66 -23.12
N LYS A 238 69.72 -6.96 -24.37
CA LYS A 238 69.84 -8.29 -24.95
C LYS A 238 71.30 -8.60 -25.27
N ALA A 239 71.71 -9.86 -25.05
CA ALA A 239 73.05 -10.34 -25.36
C ALA A 239 73.31 -10.28 -26.88
N LEU A 240 74.42 -9.65 -27.28
CA LEU A 240 74.87 -9.54 -28.66
C LEU A 240 75.91 -10.61 -28.97
N VAL A 241 75.69 -11.31 -30.07
CA VAL A 241 76.65 -12.25 -30.63
C VAL A 241 77.57 -11.47 -31.59
N PRO A 242 78.91 -11.51 -31.41
CA PRO A 242 79.83 -10.77 -32.27
C PRO A 242 79.66 -11.17 -33.75
N GLY A 243 79.31 -10.20 -34.61
CA GLY A 243 79.10 -10.41 -36.05
C GLY A 243 77.65 -10.58 -36.50
N GLN A 244 76.67 -10.57 -35.58
CA GLN A 244 75.23 -10.65 -35.89
C GLN A 244 74.45 -9.42 -35.36
N ASN A 245 75.00 -8.22 -35.53
CA ASN A 245 74.35 -6.95 -35.12
C ASN A 245 73.42 -6.37 -36.20
N THR A 246 72.85 -7.19 -37.09
CA THR A 246 72.09 -6.74 -38.27
C THR A 246 70.58 -6.62 -38.04
N GLY A 247 70.10 -6.88 -36.81
CA GLY A 247 68.69 -6.74 -36.44
C GLY A 247 68.33 -5.33 -35.94
N THR A 248 67.10 -4.91 -36.22
CA THR A 248 66.51 -3.68 -35.67
C THR A 248 66.35 -3.81 -34.15
N CYS A 249 66.94 -2.88 -33.41
CA CYS A 249 66.91 -2.87 -31.95
C CYS A 249 65.70 -2.08 -31.44
N TYR A 250 64.76 -2.77 -30.79
CA TYR A 250 63.61 -2.15 -30.13
C TYR A 250 63.89 -1.91 -28.63
N TYR A 251 63.67 -0.68 -28.15
CA TYR A 251 63.99 -0.28 -26.78
C TYR A 251 63.14 0.89 -26.27
N HIS A 252 63.23 1.19 -24.97
CA HIS A 252 62.67 2.39 -24.35
C HIS A 252 63.81 3.35 -23.92
N PRO A 253 63.90 4.58 -24.46
CA PRO A 253 65.03 5.48 -24.21
C PRO A 253 65.04 6.10 -22.80
N ARG A 254 63.89 6.08 -22.11
CA ARG A 254 63.72 6.66 -20.77
C ARG A 254 63.27 5.60 -19.79
N LYS A 255 63.77 5.67 -18.56
CA LYS A 255 63.31 4.80 -17.47
C LYS A 255 61.81 5.02 -17.22
N PRO A 256 61.05 3.97 -16.91
CA PRO A 256 59.65 4.11 -16.58
C PRO A 256 59.47 4.96 -15.31
N VAL A 257 58.40 5.76 -15.31
CA VAL A 257 58.03 6.60 -14.17
C VAL A 257 56.79 6.04 -13.47
N HIS A 258 56.69 6.27 -12.17
CA HIS A 258 55.46 6.01 -11.42
C HIS A 258 54.66 7.32 -11.39
N LEU A 259 53.38 7.29 -11.74
CA LEU A 259 52.51 8.46 -11.58
C LEU A 259 52.16 8.64 -10.09
N HIS A 260 52.43 9.83 -9.56
CA HIS A 260 51.92 10.22 -8.25
C HIS A 260 50.39 10.33 -8.31
N GLY A 261 49.70 9.50 -7.51
CA GLY A 261 48.23 9.46 -7.43
C GLY A 261 47.59 8.15 -7.90
N ASN A 262 48.36 7.20 -8.42
CA ASN A 262 47.82 5.89 -8.81
C ASN A 262 47.83 4.90 -7.62
N LYS A 263 46.74 4.14 -7.44
CA LYS A 263 46.48 3.32 -6.23
C LYS A 263 47.36 2.06 -6.12
N ASP A 264 48.03 1.65 -7.20
CA ASP A 264 48.93 0.50 -7.21
C ASP A 264 50.37 0.96 -7.56
N PRO A 265 51.30 1.01 -6.58
CA PRO A 265 52.67 1.51 -6.79
C PRO A 265 53.51 0.63 -7.72
N LYS A 266 52.96 -0.52 -8.18
CA LYS A 266 53.64 -1.44 -9.09
C LYS A 266 53.40 -1.14 -10.57
N ILE A 267 52.47 -0.24 -10.89
CA ILE A 267 52.19 0.15 -12.28
C ILE A 267 53.20 1.21 -12.72
N LYS A 268 53.93 0.89 -13.79
CA LYS A 268 54.98 1.71 -14.40
C LYS A 268 54.48 2.26 -15.72
N ILE A 269 54.89 3.48 -16.07
CA ILE A 269 54.56 4.12 -17.35
C ILE A 269 55.82 4.41 -18.14
N TRP A 270 55.83 3.97 -19.41
CA TRP A 270 56.90 4.25 -20.36
C TRP A 270 56.57 5.52 -21.15
N GLN A 271 57.18 6.64 -20.76
CA GLN A 271 56.91 7.97 -21.33
C GLN A 271 57.10 8.08 -22.85
N CYS A 272 57.84 7.18 -23.50
CA CYS A 272 58.02 7.20 -24.95
C CYS A 272 56.76 6.80 -25.73
N CYS A 273 55.89 5.95 -25.16
CA CYS A 273 54.75 5.36 -25.85
C CYS A 273 53.45 5.43 -25.05
N GLY A 274 53.50 5.88 -23.80
CA GLY A 274 52.33 5.96 -22.93
C GLY A 274 51.79 4.60 -22.48
N GLN A 275 52.51 3.50 -22.72
CA GLN A 275 52.10 2.19 -22.24
C GLN A 275 52.26 2.12 -20.72
N GLU A 276 51.30 1.47 -20.07
CA GLU A 276 51.26 1.27 -18.62
C GLU A 276 51.17 -0.22 -18.29
N GLY A 277 51.93 -0.68 -17.30
CA GLY A 277 51.95 -2.10 -16.96
C GLY A 277 52.83 -2.43 -15.77
N LYS A 278 52.66 -3.65 -15.25
CA LYS A 278 53.50 -4.20 -14.17
C LYS A 278 54.82 -4.80 -14.70
N VAL A 279 54.84 -5.21 -15.97
CA VAL A 279 55.97 -5.81 -16.67
C VAL A 279 56.37 -4.92 -17.84
N GLU A 280 57.65 -4.89 -18.19
CA GLU A 280 58.15 -4.09 -19.30
C GLU A 280 57.58 -4.59 -20.64
N PRO A 281 56.88 -3.72 -21.41
CA PRO A 281 56.35 -4.08 -22.70
C PRO A 281 57.46 -4.15 -23.75
N GLU A 282 57.11 -4.59 -24.96
CA GLU A 282 58.05 -4.57 -26.08
C GLU A 282 58.47 -3.13 -26.43
N GLY A 283 59.75 -2.95 -26.77
CA GLY A 283 60.36 -1.64 -26.97
C GLY A 283 59.66 -0.79 -28.04
N CYS A 284 59.29 0.44 -27.66
CA CYS A 284 58.55 1.38 -28.49
C CYS A 284 59.39 2.08 -29.58
N CYS A 285 60.70 2.25 -29.32
CA CYS A 285 61.61 2.99 -30.19
C CYS A 285 62.55 2.03 -30.90
N GLN A 286 62.91 2.35 -32.14
CA GLN A 286 63.78 1.53 -32.97
C GLN A 286 65.09 2.23 -33.28
N ASN A 287 66.19 1.47 -33.20
CA ASN A 287 67.46 1.80 -33.85
C ASN A 287 67.74 0.76 -34.92
N THR A 288 68.31 1.21 -36.04
CA THR A 288 68.63 0.34 -37.19
C THR A 288 69.57 -0.81 -36.82
N PHE A 289 70.41 -0.63 -35.78
CA PHE A 289 71.34 -1.64 -35.30
C PHE A 289 71.43 -1.63 -33.77
N HIS A 290 71.72 -2.79 -33.18
CA HIS A 290 72.07 -2.88 -31.76
C HIS A 290 73.44 -2.22 -31.49
N GLN A 291 73.53 -1.39 -30.46
CA GLN A 291 74.79 -0.79 -30.03
C GLN A 291 75.39 -1.56 -28.86
N PRO A 292 76.62 -2.10 -28.96
CA PRO A 292 77.26 -2.80 -27.84
C PRO A 292 77.60 -1.84 -26.69
N LEU A 293 77.41 -2.32 -25.46
CA LEU A 293 77.87 -1.70 -24.20
C LEU A 293 79.39 -1.80 -24.03
#